data_AF-A0A3A9JFY3-F1
#
_entry.id   AF-A0A3A9JFY3-F1
#
_cell.length_a   1.000
_cell.length_b   1.000
_cell.length_c   1.000
_cell.angle_alpha   90.00
_cell.angle_beta   90.00
_cell.angle_gamma   90.00
#
_symmetry.space_group_name_H-M   'P 1'
#
loop_
_entity.id
_entity.type
_entity.pdbx_description
1 polymer ?
#
loop_
_entity_poly.entity_id
_entity_poly.type
_entity_poly.pdbx_seq_one_letter_code
_entity_poly.pdbx_strand_id
1 'polypeptide(L)'
;APRPAAAAPVAPPARKPMPVSNAVVRPFPRSSARTCCWPIGEPGTPDFRFCTGDAITGKPYCPEHAAVAYVKVRDRREDAA
;
A
#
# COMPACT_ATOMS: atom_id res chain seq x y z
N ALA A 1 9.23 31.92 24.84
CA ALA A 1 8.11 31.07 25.28
C ALA A 1 8.52 29.60 25.13
N PRO A 2 8.32 28.75 26.14
CA PRO A 2 8.87 27.39 26.17
C PRO A 2 8.01 26.40 25.36
N ARG A 3 8.68 25.44 24.72
CA ARG A 3 8.07 24.30 24.00
C ARG A 3 7.51 23.31 25.04
N PRO A 4 6.25 22.84 24.95
CA PRO A 4 5.79 21.82 25.87
C PRO A 4 6.40 20.46 25.51
N ALA A 5 6.74 19.74 26.58
CA ALA A 5 7.49 18.51 26.61
C ALA A 5 6.80 17.34 25.89
N ALA A 6 7.62 16.46 25.31
CA ALA A 6 7.21 15.17 24.77
C ALA A 6 6.58 14.30 25.87
N ALA A 7 5.32 13.93 25.68
CA ALA A 7 4.64 12.92 26.49
C ALA A 7 5.00 11.52 25.96
N ALA A 8 5.49 10.66 26.85
CA ALA A 8 5.85 9.28 26.56
C ALA A 8 4.66 8.44 26.09
N PRO A 9 4.84 7.43 25.21
CA PRO A 9 3.75 6.58 24.78
C PRO A 9 3.38 5.57 25.89
N VAL A 10 2.14 5.66 26.35
CA VAL A 10 1.48 4.61 27.14
C VAL A 10 1.31 3.37 26.24
N ALA A 11 1.94 2.26 26.63
CA ALA A 11 1.86 1.00 25.92
C ALA A 11 0.41 0.45 25.88
N PRO A 12 -0.08 -0.08 24.76
CA PRO A 12 -1.41 -0.68 24.68
C PRO A 12 -1.45 -2.03 25.44
N PRO A 13 -2.60 -2.42 26.04
CA PRO A 13 -2.72 -3.69 26.74
C PRO A 13 -2.63 -4.88 25.77
N ALA A 14 -1.88 -5.90 26.18
CA ALA A 14 -1.68 -7.14 25.43
C ALA A 14 -3.03 -7.84 25.16
N ARG A 15 -3.49 -7.77 23.90
CA ARG A 15 -4.64 -8.55 23.41
C ARG A 15 -4.21 -10.01 23.28
N LYS A 16 -4.99 -10.92 23.86
CA LYS A 16 -4.80 -12.37 23.74
C LYS A 16 -4.92 -12.76 22.26
N PRO A 17 -3.95 -13.48 21.65
CA PRO A 17 -4.07 -13.89 20.27
C PRO A 17 -5.21 -14.92 20.16
N MET A 18 -6.28 -14.58 19.44
CA MET A 18 -7.24 -15.58 18.98
C MET A 18 -6.52 -16.49 17.96
N PRO A 19 -6.86 -17.79 17.86
CA PRO A 19 -6.27 -18.64 16.86
C PRO A 19 -6.64 -18.07 15.48
N VAL A 20 -5.64 -17.57 14.75
CA VAL A 20 -5.79 -17.24 13.35
C VAL A 20 -6.16 -18.53 12.65
N SER A 21 -7.46 -18.74 12.42
CA SER A 21 -7.90 -19.79 11.52
C SER A 21 -7.15 -19.54 10.22
N ASN A 22 -6.49 -20.57 9.67
CA ASN A 22 -5.89 -20.51 8.34
C ASN A 22 -7.03 -20.20 7.35
N ALA A 23 -7.35 -18.92 7.23
CA ALA A 23 -8.21 -18.40 6.20
C ALA A 23 -7.46 -18.78 4.94
N VAL A 24 -7.99 -19.78 4.22
CA VAL A 24 -7.68 -19.93 2.81
C VAL A 24 -7.93 -18.56 2.23
N VAL A 25 -6.84 -17.83 1.98
CA VAL A 25 -6.85 -16.56 1.26
C VAL A 25 -7.36 -16.96 -0.10
N ARG A 26 -8.68 -16.90 -0.28
CA ARG A 26 -9.30 -17.11 -1.58
C ARG A 26 -8.64 -16.09 -2.47
N PRO A 27 -7.82 -16.51 -3.45
CA PRO A 27 -7.19 -15.56 -4.34
C PRO A 27 -8.32 -14.76 -4.97
N PHE A 28 -8.27 -13.44 -4.82
CA PHE A 28 -9.23 -12.57 -5.47
C PHE A 28 -9.26 -12.96 -6.96
N PRO A 29 -10.44 -13.18 -7.57
CA PRO A 29 -10.51 -13.56 -8.96
C PRO A 29 -9.75 -12.49 -9.75
N ARG A 30 -8.58 -12.88 -10.26
CA ARG A 30 -7.68 -12.01 -11.02
C ARG A 30 -8.40 -11.72 -12.33
N SER A 31 -9.23 -10.67 -12.33
CA SER A 31 -10.05 -10.27 -13.46
C SER A 31 -9.13 -9.89 -14.61
N SER A 32 -8.83 -10.88 -15.45
CA SER A 32 -7.86 -10.89 -16.53
C SER A 32 -6.44 -10.49 -16.10
N ALA A 33 -5.46 -11.32 -16.48
CA ALA A 33 -4.03 -11.07 -16.31
C ALA A 33 -3.49 -9.85 -17.11
N ARG A 34 -4.34 -8.86 -17.41
CA ARG A 34 -4.06 -7.68 -18.21
C ARG A 34 -4.49 -6.35 -17.59
N THR A 35 -5.10 -6.29 -16.41
CA THR A 35 -5.58 -4.99 -15.89
C THR A 35 -4.74 -4.49 -14.70
N CYS A 36 -4.38 -3.20 -14.71
CA CYS A 36 -3.52 -2.59 -13.70
C CYS A 36 -4.21 -2.46 -12.33
N CYS A 37 -3.68 -3.09 -11.29
CA CYS A 37 -4.29 -3.05 -9.95
C CYS A 37 -3.97 -1.78 -9.14
N TRP A 38 -3.70 -0.64 -9.79
CA TRP A 38 -3.34 0.59 -9.09
C TRP A 38 -4.60 1.29 -8.56
N PRO A 39 -4.70 1.54 -7.24
CA PRO A 39 -5.83 2.26 -6.66
C PRO A 39 -5.76 3.74 -7.03
N ILE A 40 -6.86 4.28 -7.54
CA ILE A 40 -7.06 5.68 -7.85
C ILE A 40 -8.17 6.19 -6.92
N GLY A 41 -7.87 7.26 -6.20
CA GLY A 41 -8.79 7.88 -5.24
C GLY A 41 -8.68 7.33 -3.81
N GLU A 42 -9.51 7.89 -2.92
CA GLU A 42 -9.49 7.59 -1.50
C GLU A 42 -10.48 6.45 -1.15
N PRO A 43 -10.06 5.49 -0.30
CA PRO A 43 -10.94 4.41 0.14
C PRO A 43 -12.11 4.97 0.95
N GLY A 44 -13.32 4.87 0.39
CA GLY A 44 -14.56 5.40 0.98
C GLY A 44 -15.23 6.49 0.13
N THR A 45 -14.61 6.92 -0.96
CA THR A 45 -15.24 7.80 -1.95
C THR A 45 -15.87 6.98 -3.09
N PRO A 46 -16.95 7.47 -3.73
CA PRO A 46 -17.54 6.79 -4.90
C PRO A 46 -16.61 6.81 -6.13
N ASP A 47 -15.56 7.63 -6.10
CA ASP A 47 -14.54 7.73 -7.14
C ASP A 47 -13.41 6.70 -6.98
N PHE A 48 -13.45 5.87 -5.92
CA PHE A 48 -12.44 4.83 -5.74
C PHE A 48 -12.51 3.78 -6.85
N ARG A 49 -11.46 3.73 -7.68
CA ARG A 49 -11.39 2.83 -8.84
C ARG A 49 -9.99 2.26 -8.97
N PHE A 50 -9.88 1.18 -9.75
CA PHE A 50 -8.59 0.64 -10.16
C PHE A 50 -8.27 1.08 -11.58
N CYS A 51 -6.99 1.37 -11.84
CA CYS A 51 -6.52 1.67 -13.18
C CYS A 51 -6.96 0.58 -14.17
N THR A 52 -7.48 0.97 -15.33
CA THR A 52 -7.92 0.02 -16.38
C THR A 52 -6.84 -0.19 -17.45
N GLY A 53 -5.64 0.32 -17.24
CA GLY A 53 -4.52 0.16 -18.19
C GLY A 53 -3.98 -1.26 -18.24
N ASP A 54 -3.30 -1.60 -19.34
CA ASP A 54 -2.70 -2.92 -19.54
C ASP A 54 -1.57 -3.20 -18.54
N ALA A 55 -1.76 -4.19 -17.69
CA ALA A 55 -0.74 -4.70 -16.79
C ALA A 55 0.39 -5.37 -17.57
N ILE A 56 1.63 -5.11 -17.16
CA ILE A 56 2.81 -5.70 -17.81
C ILE A 56 2.90 -7.20 -17.45
N THR A 57 3.23 -8.05 -18.42
CA THR A 57 3.51 -9.47 -18.17
C THR A 57 4.55 -9.65 -17.06
N GLY A 58 4.13 -10.25 -15.94
CA GLY A 58 4.97 -10.47 -14.76
C GLY A 58 4.91 -9.39 -13.68
N LYS A 59 4.17 -8.29 -13.89
CA LYS A 59 3.93 -7.24 -12.88
C LYS A 59 2.44 -6.91 -12.77
N PRO A 60 1.90 -6.61 -11.58
CA PRO A 60 0.48 -6.34 -11.38
C PRO A 60 0.02 -4.94 -11.85
N TYR A 61 0.91 -4.14 -12.46
CA TYR A 61 0.66 -2.74 -12.81
C TYR A 61 1.07 -2.45 -14.27
N CYS A 62 0.50 -1.40 -14.86
CA CYS A 62 0.90 -0.85 -16.15
C CYS A 62 2.28 -0.15 -16.04
N PRO A 63 2.99 0.18 -17.14
CA PRO A 63 4.34 0.77 -17.06
C PRO A 63 4.41 2.06 -16.24
N GLU A 64 3.37 2.89 -16.31
CA GLU A 64 3.27 4.13 -15.54
C GLU A 64 3.21 3.85 -14.03
N HIS A 65 2.22 3.07 -13.59
CA HIS A 65 2.06 2.74 -12.17
C HIS A 65 3.14 1.80 -11.64
N ALA A 66 3.76 0.98 -12.50
CA ALA A 66 4.93 0.21 -12.13
C ALA A 66 6.13 1.12 -11.82
N ALA A 67 6.31 2.25 -12.52
CA ALA A 67 7.36 3.20 -12.18
C ALA A 67 7.13 3.83 -10.80
N VAL A 68 5.88 4.13 -10.45
CA VAL A 68 5.50 4.68 -9.13
C VAL A 68 5.62 3.64 -8.02
N ALA A 69 5.20 2.38 -8.26
CA ALA A 69 5.28 1.31 -7.27
C ALA A 69 6.71 0.83 -7.00
N TYR A 70 7.55 0.83 -8.04
CA TYR A 70 8.90 0.26 -8.01
C TYR A 70 10.00 1.32 -8.14
N VAL A 71 9.75 2.57 -7.72
CA VAL A 71 10.83 3.58 -7.58
C VAL A 71 11.96 2.95 -6.77
N LYS A 72 13.09 2.72 -7.43
CA LYS A 72 14.30 2.23 -6.77
C LYS A 72 14.68 3.28 -5.73
N VAL A 73 14.97 2.84 -4.51
CA VAL A 73 15.64 3.67 -3.50
C VAL A 73 17.05 4.01 -4.01
N ARG A 74 17.12 5.01 -4.87
CA ARG A 74 18.31 5.72 -5.35
C ARG A 74 17.80 7.14 -5.61
N ASP A 75 17.47 7.91 -4.59
CA ASP A 75 18.46 8.55 -3.76
C ASP A 75 17.73 9.19 -2.56
N ARG A 76 18.01 8.73 -1.33
CA ARG A 76 17.61 9.46 -0.10
C ARG A 76 18.82 10.17 0.51
N ARG A 77 19.93 10.31 -0.24
CA ARG A 77 21.22 10.74 0.30
C ARG A 77 21.59 12.17 -0.10
N GLU A 78 20.96 12.76 -1.10
CA GLU A 78 21.25 14.11 -1.62
C GLU A 78 20.20 15.19 -1.28
N ASP A 79 19.15 14.89 -0.52
CA ASP A 79 18.20 15.93 0.00
C ASP A 79 18.37 16.18 1.52
N ALA A 80 19.55 15.84 2.06
CA ALA A 80 19.92 16.08 3.45
C ALA A 80 21.31 16.73 3.57
N ALA A 81 21.65 17.61 2.63
CA ALA A 81 22.85 18.45 2.64
C ALA A 81 22.46 19.94 2.77
#